data_AF-A0A948VFQ1-F1
#
_entry.id   AF-A0A948VFQ1-F1
#
_cell.length_a   1.000
_cell.length_b   1.000
_cell.length_c   1.000
_cell.angle_alpha   90.00
_cell.angle_beta   90.00
_cell.angle_gamma   90.00
#
_symmetry.space_group_name_H-M   'P 1'
#
loop_
_entity.id
_entity.type
_entity.pdbx_description
1 polymer ?
#
loop_
_entity_poly.entity_id
_entity_poly.type
_entity_poly.pdbx_seq_one_letter_code
_entity_poly.pdbx_strand_id
1 'polypeptide(L)'
;MEKKFYLLVVLLIILFVSGGIYAYTYTTATGTIGTATPTGDIATVNATGTQPNWSSILTPVNNDIILRPIGTGDETGIKYQYPATGGHWDKVDEASSDGDSTYVYTPSLAWEEDLYNTANHSTQTAGGDIQYVEVLMTSRASSNVTQVSAYVHIKTNGLEDNGASENLSTNYTSYSNQWIINPQSGSPWTWNEIDNLQAGIGMREGGVAIDSLCTQVYADINFDAPELSGNTPLGDLYEITAHSSYSGNLQVRVYLTNTDSLQKAYDYIDMYLYLESSQEAGETPNYQLMNLQDGVATFNLVGISGGSYTLSITGGTYQLLSRETSEWEAGWTVTPEFYCEATQR
;
A
#
# COMPACT_ATOMS: atom_id res chain seq x y z
N MET A 1 9.07 -103.94 59.71
CA MET A 1 8.87 -103.29 58.39
C MET A 1 7.97 -102.05 58.49
N GLU A 2 7.06 -101.99 59.46
CA GLU A 2 5.98 -100.99 59.60
C GLU A 2 6.40 -99.51 59.67
N LYS A 3 7.47 -99.16 60.40
CA LYS A 3 7.87 -97.76 60.60
C LYS A 3 8.22 -97.00 59.30
N LYS A 4 8.59 -97.70 58.22
CA LYS A 4 8.84 -97.09 56.90
C LYS A 4 7.55 -96.85 56.09
N PHE A 5 6.49 -97.61 56.36
CA PHE A 5 5.20 -97.48 55.68
C PHE A 5 4.47 -96.20 56.12
N TYR A 6 4.45 -95.90 57.42
CA TYR A 6 3.84 -94.67 57.94
C TYR A 6 4.46 -93.38 57.37
N LEU A 7 5.78 -93.35 57.17
CA LEU A 7 6.47 -92.18 56.57
C LEU A 7 5.99 -91.93 55.12
N LEU A 8 5.84 -93.00 54.34
CA LEU A 8 5.35 -92.94 52.96
C LEU A 8 3.89 -92.46 52.89
N VAL A 9 3.04 -92.92 53.80
CA VAL A 9 1.63 -92.48 53.88
C VAL A 9 1.54 -90.98 54.23
N VAL A 10 2.34 -90.50 55.18
CA VAL A 10 2.36 -89.08 55.55
C VAL A 10 2.87 -88.20 54.41
N LEU A 11 3.92 -88.62 53.70
CA LEU A 11 4.42 -87.91 52.51
C LEU A 11 3.38 -87.83 51.38
N LEU A 12 2.64 -88.92 51.13
CA LEU A 12 1.55 -88.93 50.14
C LEU A 12 0.41 -87.98 50.51
N ILE A 13 0.04 -87.90 51.79
CA ILE A 13 -1.00 -86.96 52.27
C ILE A 13 -0.54 -85.51 52.10
N ILE A 14 0.71 -85.19 52.45
CA ILE A 14 1.27 -83.83 52.27
C ILE A 14 1.29 -83.45 50.78
N LEU A 15 1.70 -84.36 49.91
CA LEU A 15 1.72 -84.14 48.46
C LEU A 15 0.31 -83.84 47.92
N PHE A 16 -0.69 -84.61 48.36
CA PHE A 16 -2.10 -84.40 47.97
C PHE A 16 -2.67 -83.05 48.44
N VAL A 17 -2.33 -82.60 49.65
CA VAL A 17 -2.79 -81.31 50.18
C VAL A 17 -2.08 -80.14 49.50
N SER A 18 -0.80 -80.27 49.16
CA SER A 18 -0.02 -79.21 48.51
C SER A 18 -0.26 -79.05 47.00
N GLY A 19 -0.71 -80.10 46.31
CA GLY A 19 -0.91 -80.08 44.84
C GLY A 19 -2.23 -79.47 44.35
N GLY A 20 -3.16 -79.12 45.26
CA GLY A 20 -4.51 -78.67 44.91
C GLY A 20 -4.70 -77.16 44.74
N ILE A 21 -3.63 -76.35 44.87
CA ILE A 21 -3.68 -74.89 44.79
C ILE A 21 -2.63 -74.44 43.76
N TYR A 22 -2.92 -73.34 43.05
CA TYR A 22 -2.13 -72.74 41.96
C TYR A 22 -2.28 -73.34 40.55
N ALA A 23 -3.43 -73.08 39.89
CA ALA A 23 -3.48 -72.72 38.47
C ALA A 23 -4.89 -72.22 38.05
N TYR A 24 -5.28 -70.99 38.42
CA TYR A 24 -6.39 -70.31 37.74
C TYR A 24 -5.84 -69.55 36.53
N THR A 25 -5.91 -70.15 35.34
CA THR A 25 -5.58 -69.49 34.08
C THR A 25 -6.77 -68.66 33.60
N TYR A 26 -6.65 -67.33 33.66
CA TYR A 26 -7.62 -66.42 33.04
C TYR A 26 -7.47 -66.45 31.52
N THR A 27 -8.49 -66.95 30.81
CA THR A 27 -8.57 -66.85 29.34
C THR A 27 -9.21 -65.53 28.95
N THR A 28 -8.41 -64.57 28.48
CA THR A 28 -8.91 -63.32 27.88
C THR A 28 -9.33 -63.56 26.44
N ALA A 29 -10.64 -63.51 26.17
CA ALA A 29 -11.15 -63.50 24.80
C ALA A 29 -10.93 -62.13 24.16
N THR A 30 -10.10 -62.06 23.11
CA THR A 30 -9.92 -60.82 22.33
C THR A 30 -11.08 -60.64 21.36
N GLY A 31 -12.04 -59.77 21.72
CA GLY A 31 -13.04 -59.28 20.78
C GLY A 31 -12.49 -58.12 19.95
N THR A 32 -12.38 -58.28 18.64
CA THR A 32 -12.04 -57.17 17.73
C THR A 32 -13.24 -56.24 17.60
N ILE A 33 -13.12 -54.99 18.05
CA ILE A 33 -14.15 -53.97 17.81
C ILE A 33 -14.10 -53.61 16.32
N GLY A 34 -15.15 -53.95 15.58
CA GLY A 34 -15.33 -53.52 14.20
C GLY A 34 -15.72 -52.04 14.15
N THR A 35 -14.74 -51.14 14.13
CA THR A 35 -14.99 -49.74 13.80
C THR A 35 -15.30 -49.64 12.30
N ALA A 36 -16.51 -49.17 11.96
CA ALA A 36 -16.82 -48.81 10.59
C ALA A 36 -15.82 -47.74 10.11
N THR A 37 -15.40 -47.82 8.84
CA THR A 37 -14.56 -46.78 8.24
C THR A 37 -15.27 -45.43 8.39
N PRO A 38 -14.65 -44.40 9.00
CA PRO A 38 -15.28 -43.11 9.14
C PRO A 38 -15.67 -42.58 7.76
N THR A 39 -16.94 -42.20 7.62
CA THR A 39 -17.53 -41.77 6.36
C THR A 39 -17.98 -40.33 6.51
N GLY A 40 -17.23 -39.39 5.92
CA GLY A 40 -17.47 -37.95 6.01
C GLY A 40 -16.44 -37.22 6.87
N ASP A 41 -16.32 -35.91 6.63
CA ASP A 41 -15.35 -35.05 7.29
C ASP A 41 -15.80 -34.65 8.70
N ILE A 42 -14.85 -34.60 9.65
CA ILE A 42 -15.12 -34.20 11.04
C ILE A 42 -15.45 -32.71 11.18
N ALA A 43 -14.97 -31.90 10.23
CA ALA A 43 -15.24 -30.49 10.07
C ALA A 43 -15.11 -30.12 8.59
N THR A 44 -15.81 -29.07 8.17
CA THR A 44 -15.64 -28.45 6.86
C THR A 44 -15.10 -27.04 7.04
N VAL A 45 -14.29 -26.59 6.08
CA VAL A 45 -13.74 -25.23 6.04
C VAL A 45 -14.24 -24.58 4.76
N ASN A 46 -15.08 -23.55 4.89
CA ASN A 46 -15.70 -22.88 3.76
C ASN A 46 -15.30 -21.41 3.76
N ALA A 47 -14.96 -20.83 2.61
CA ALA A 47 -14.71 -19.39 2.51
C ALA A 47 -16.00 -18.60 2.84
N THR A 48 -15.88 -17.47 3.54
CA THR A 48 -17.04 -16.62 3.83
C THR A 48 -17.39 -15.71 2.64
N GLY A 49 -18.53 -15.02 2.73
CA GLY A 49 -18.89 -13.93 1.80
C GLY A 49 -18.35 -12.54 2.21
N THR A 50 -17.65 -12.42 3.33
CA THR A 50 -17.16 -11.18 3.95
C THR A 50 -15.63 -11.12 4.03
N GLN A 51 -14.95 -11.78 3.09
CA GLN A 51 -13.49 -11.73 2.99
C GLN A 51 -12.95 -10.30 2.83
N PRO A 52 -11.74 -10.00 3.34
CA PRO A 52 -11.15 -8.66 3.28
C PRO A 52 -11.03 -8.11 1.85
N ASN A 53 -11.31 -6.81 1.69
CA ASN A 53 -11.13 -6.12 0.42
C ASN A 53 -9.66 -5.75 0.20
N TRP A 54 -8.86 -6.70 -0.28
CA TRP A 54 -7.45 -6.53 -0.58
C TRP A 54 -7.11 -5.46 -1.64
N SER A 55 -8.11 -4.93 -2.35
CA SER A 55 -7.89 -3.82 -3.30
C SER A 55 -8.06 -2.43 -2.68
N SER A 56 -8.51 -2.31 -1.42
CA SER A 56 -8.67 -0.99 -0.77
C SER A 56 -7.36 -0.32 -0.36
N ILE A 57 -6.25 -1.06 -0.40
CA ILE A 57 -4.91 -0.65 0.05
C ILE A 57 -4.13 0.21 -0.95
N LEU A 58 -4.85 0.81 -1.91
CA LEU A 58 -4.31 1.55 -3.05
C LEU A 58 -4.90 3.00 -3.06
N THR A 59 -4.96 3.71 -1.90
CA THR A 59 -5.82 4.91 -1.65
C THR A 59 -5.01 6.14 -1.11
N PRO A 60 -5.11 7.40 -1.59
CA PRO A 60 -4.01 8.41 -1.62
C PRO A 60 -3.08 8.85 -0.45
N VAL A 61 -1.84 9.24 -0.88
CA VAL A 61 -0.68 9.91 -0.24
C VAL A 61 -0.28 11.18 -1.00
N ASN A 62 -0.18 12.34 -0.34
CA ASN A 62 0.23 13.62 -0.96
C ASN A 62 1.68 13.60 -1.54
N ASN A 63 1.86 14.15 -2.75
CA ASN A 63 3.13 14.25 -3.48
C ASN A 63 3.13 15.43 -4.49
N ASP A 64 4.30 15.77 -5.05
CA ASP A 64 4.52 16.90 -5.96
C ASP A 64 5.20 16.46 -7.28
N ILE A 65 4.95 17.16 -8.39
CA ILE A 65 5.77 17.10 -9.62
C ILE A 65 6.12 18.47 -10.17
N ILE A 66 7.36 18.59 -10.64
CA ILE A 66 7.87 19.80 -11.31
C ILE A 66 7.80 19.64 -12.83
N LEU A 67 6.96 20.44 -13.48
CA LEU A 67 6.83 20.52 -14.93
C LEU A 67 7.55 21.77 -15.45
N ARG A 68 8.60 21.55 -16.24
CA ARG A 68 9.43 22.62 -16.81
C ARG A 68 9.04 22.95 -18.26
N PRO A 69 9.33 24.16 -18.74
CA PRO A 69 9.31 24.52 -20.15
C PRO A 69 10.06 23.49 -21.02
N ILE A 70 9.42 23.01 -22.08
CA ILE A 70 10.02 22.12 -23.09
C ILE A 70 9.89 22.67 -24.52
N GLY A 71 9.29 23.85 -24.67
CA GLY A 71 9.04 24.47 -25.96
C GLY A 71 8.27 25.77 -25.84
N THR A 72 8.30 26.57 -26.90
CA THR A 72 7.46 27.77 -27.07
C THR A 72 5.98 27.39 -26.96
N GLY A 73 5.23 28.12 -26.12
CA GLY A 73 3.77 28.03 -26.01
C GLY A 73 3.06 28.95 -27.00
N ASP A 74 1.84 29.39 -26.66
CA ASP A 74 1.01 30.19 -27.57
C ASP A 74 1.42 31.65 -27.69
N GLU A 75 2.15 32.19 -26.69
CA GLU A 75 2.62 33.57 -26.67
C GLU A 75 4.15 33.65 -26.54
N THR A 76 4.75 34.63 -27.22
CA THR A 76 6.18 34.96 -27.14
C THR A 76 6.34 36.47 -27.37
N GLY A 77 5.74 37.25 -26.47
CA GLY A 77 5.64 38.70 -26.53
C GLY A 77 6.85 39.43 -25.93
N ILE A 78 7.61 38.78 -25.03
CA ILE A 78 8.85 39.33 -24.50
C ILE A 78 9.84 39.47 -25.65
N LYS A 79 10.49 40.62 -25.73
CA LYS A 79 11.28 40.96 -26.93
C LYS A 79 12.75 40.52 -26.88
N TYR A 80 13.30 40.27 -25.68
CA TYR A 80 14.74 40.05 -25.52
C TYR A 80 15.07 38.82 -24.68
N GLN A 81 16.15 38.15 -25.07
CA GLN A 81 16.72 36.98 -24.41
C GLN A 81 18.25 37.03 -24.44
N TYR A 82 18.89 36.36 -23.49
CA TYR A 82 20.31 36.11 -23.47
C TYR A 82 20.59 34.63 -23.15
N PRO A 83 21.47 33.93 -23.90
CA PRO A 83 22.06 34.35 -25.18
C PRO A 83 21.01 34.57 -26.27
N ALA A 84 21.32 35.36 -27.29
CA ALA A 84 20.36 35.70 -28.36
C ALA A 84 19.94 34.52 -29.26
N THR A 85 20.59 33.36 -29.12
CA THR A 85 20.32 32.11 -29.86
C THR A 85 19.52 31.14 -29.01
N GLY A 86 18.55 30.45 -29.61
CA GLY A 86 17.60 29.57 -28.90
C GLY A 86 16.19 30.15 -28.93
N GLY A 87 15.26 29.48 -28.26
CA GLY A 87 13.93 29.99 -27.96
C GLY A 87 13.84 30.44 -26.51
N HIS A 88 12.84 31.27 -26.21
CA HIS A 88 12.66 31.84 -24.86
C HIS A 88 12.49 30.78 -23.78
N TRP A 89 11.86 29.64 -24.11
CA TRP A 89 11.71 28.49 -23.23
C TRP A 89 13.06 27.89 -22.79
N ASP A 90 14.09 27.88 -23.65
CA ASP A 90 15.45 27.35 -23.34
C ASP A 90 16.32 28.35 -22.56
N LYS A 91 15.68 29.42 -22.06
CA LYS A 91 16.24 30.39 -21.11
C LYS A 91 15.63 30.31 -19.72
N VAL A 92 14.66 29.40 -19.54
CA VAL A 92 13.84 29.27 -18.33
C VAL A 92 13.51 27.82 -17.95
N ASP A 93 14.09 26.84 -18.64
CA ASP A 93 13.89 25.40 -18.43
C ASP A 93 14.86 24.79 -17.41
N GLU A 94 15.78 25.57 -16.84
CA GLU A 94 16.86 25.05 -16.02
C GLU A 94 16.37 24.47 -14.69
N ALA A 95 17.06 23.45 -14.19
CA ALA A 95 16.69 22.79 -12.92
C ALA A 95 16.94 23.66 -11.69
N SER A 96 17.82 24.64 -11.79
CA SER A 96 18.18 25.61 -10.74
C SER A 96 18.79 26.83 -11.41
N SER A 97 18.33 28.03 -11.04
CA SER A 97 18.79 29.30 -11.60
C SER A 97 20.30 29.37 -11.83
N ASP A 98 20.69 29.66 -13.07
CA ASP A 98 22.09 29.86 -13.47
C ASP A 98 22.54 31.33 -13.46
N GLY A 99 21.65 32.21 -13.01
CA GLY A 99 21.86 33.64 -12.85
C GLY A 99 21.77 34.38 -14.18
N ASP A 100 22.86 35.02 -14.58
CA ASP A 100 22.94 35.80 -15.83
C ASP A 100 23.47 34.95 -17.00
N SER A 101 23.42 33.61 -16.92
CA SER A 101 23.96 32.73 -17.97
C SER A 101 22.91 32.44 -19.05
N THR A 102 21.66 32.17 -18.65
CA THR A 102 20.48 32.21 -19.53
C THR A 102 19.31 32.95 -18.89
N TYR A 103 18.66 33.85 -19.63
CA TYR A 103 17.45 34.56 -19.17
C TYR A 103 16.64 35.19 -20.32
N VAL A 104 15.35 35.39 -20.09
CA VAL A 104 14.52 36.36 -20.83
C VAL A 104 14.48 37.70 -20.09
N TYR A 105 14.35 38.82 -20.79
CA TYR A 105 14.25 40.13 -20.16
C TYR A 105 13.47 41.17 -20.97
N THR A 106 12.98 42.20 -20.29
CA THR A 106 12.34 43.33 -20.94
C THR A 106 12.67 44.70 -20.29
N PRO A 107 13.00 45.72 -21.11
CA PRO A 107 13.03 47.13 -20.75
C PRO A 107 11.71 47.84 -21.12
N SER A 108 10.63 47.11 -21.40
CA SER A 108 9.38 47.67 -21.92
C SER A 108 8.53 48.35 -20.86
N LEU A 109 7.91 49.48 -21.21
CA LEU A 109 6.92 50.15 -20.36
C LEU A 109 5.58 49.40 -20.31
N ALA A 110 5.29 48.63 -21.35
CA ALA A 110 4.13 47.76 -21.43
C ALA A 110 4.45 46.38 -20.83
N TRP A 111 3.42 45.66 -20.41
CA TRP A 111 3.55 44.24 -20.13
C TRP A 111 3.83 43.49 -21.44
N GLU A 112 4.82 42.61 -21.39
CA GLU A 112 5.16 41.63 -22.42
C GLU A 112 5.07 40.25 -21.76
N GLU A 113 4.31 39.33 -22.37
CA GLU A 113 3.96 38.02 -21.83
C GLU A 113 4.54 36.91 -22.71
N ASP A 114 5.06 35.85 -22.08
CA ASP A 114 5.48 34.62 -22.73
C ASP A 114 4.78 33.43 -22.08
N LEU A 115 4.36 32.46 -22.90
CA LEU A 115 3.84 31.16 -22.48
C LEU A 115 4.77 30.05 -22.98
N TYR A 116 4.93 29.00 -22.18
CA TYR A 116 5.75 27.84 -22.51
C TYR A 116 4.93 26.56 -22.41
N ASN A 117 5.08 25.69 -23.41
CA ASN A 117 4.58 24.33 -23.31
C ASN A 117 5.38 23.58 -22.24
N THR A 118 4.69 22.92 -21.32
CA THR A 118 5.30 22.13 -20.24
C THR A 118 5.37 20.64 -20.62
N ALA A 119 6.19 19.88 -19.90
CA ALA A 119 6.20 18.42 -20.04
C ALA A 119 4.89 17.81 -19.50
N ASN A 120 4.37 16.78 -20.18
CA ASN A 120 3.26 15.98 -19.64
C ASN A 120 3.64 15.31 -18.32
N HIS A 121 2.64 15.01 -17.49
CA HIS A 121 2.82 14.18 -16.30
C HIS A 121 3.32 12.76 -16.67
N SER A 122 4.03 12.13 -15.72
CA SER A 122 4.51 10.76 -15.91
C SER A 122 3.41 9.73 -15.59
N THR A 123 3.57 8.50 -16.08
CA THR A 123 2.68 7.39 -15.72
C THR A 123 2.69 7.04 -14.23
N GLN A 124 3.75 7.42 -13.48
CA GLN A 124 3.88 7.18 -12.04
C GLN A 124 3.12 8.19 -11.17
N THR A 125 2.54 9.22 -11.80
CA THR A 125 1.80 10.30 -11.12
C THR A 125 0.38 10.46 -11.65
N ALA A 126 0.00 9.65 -12.64
CA ALA A 126 -1.33 9.65 -13.24
C ALA A 126 -2.40 9.19 -12.24
N GLY A 127 -3.45 9.99 -12.05
CA GLY A 127 -4.66 9.57 -11.34
C GLY A 127 -4.71 9.85 -9.84
N GLY A 128 -3.76 10.60 -9.28
CA GLY A 128 -3.95 11.20 -7.95
C GLY A 128 -4.89 12.42 -7.98
N ASP A 129 -5.49 12.76 -6.83
CA ASP A 129 -6.37 13.92 -6.70
C ASP A 129 -5.54 15.21 -6.60
N ILE A 130 -5.51 16.02 -7.66
CA ILE A 130 -4.74 17.27 -7.70
C ILE A 130 -5.32 18.28 -6.70
N GLN A 131 -4.48 18.71 -5.76
CA GLN A 131 -4.82 19.68 -4.72
C GLN A 131 -4.61 21.12 -5.20
N TYR A 132 -3.53 21.36 -5.97
CA TYR A 132 -3.25 22.66 -6.57
C TYR A 132 -2.23 22.57 -7.71
N VAL A 133 -2.22 23.64 -8.51
CA VAL A 133 -1.14 24.00 -9.43
C VAL A 133 -0.51 25.28 -8.90
N GLU A 134 0.79 25.30 -8.62
CA GLU A 134 1.54 26.52 -8.34
C GLU A 134 2.50 26.78 -9.51
N VAL A 135 2.50 27.99 -10.07
CA VAL A 135 3.54 28.38 -11.05
C VAL A 135 4.52 29.31 -10.37
N LEU A 136 5.80 29.06 -10.63
CA LEU A 136 6.93 29.75 -10.03
C LEU A 136 7.77 30.41 -11.12
N MET A 137 8.26 31.62 -10.83
CA MET A 137 9.26 32.33 -11.62
C MET A 137 10.44 32.73 -10.73
N THR A 138 11.68 32.53 -11.20
CA THR A 138 12.86 33.12 -10.58
C THR A 138 13.29 34.34 -11.38
N SER A 139 13.18 35.52 -10.77
CA SER A 139 13.28 36.79 -11.47
C SER A 139 14.04 37.84 -10.65
N ARG A 140 14.62 38.83 -11.34
CA ARG A 140 15.26 39.99 -10.74
C ARG A 140 15.07 41.25 -11.58
N ALA A 141 15.21 42.40 -10.94
CA ALA A 141 15.41 43.67 -11.62
C ALA A 141 16.91 43.99 -11.76
N SER A 142 17.25 44.81 -12.74
CA SER A 142 18.59 45.37 -12.92
C SER A 142 18.98 46.43 -11.86
N SER A 143 18.00 46.98 -11.14
CA SER A 143 18.16 48.01 -10.10
C SER A 143 16.96 48.00 -9.13
N ASN A 144 16.96 48.84 -8.11
CA ASN A 144 15.86 48.94 -7.14
C ASN A 144 14.57 49.42 -7.82
N VAL A 145 13.56 48.55 -7.87
CA VAL A 145 12.27 48.86 -8.53
C VAL A 145 11.51 49.98 -7.83
N THR A 146 10.72 50.70 -8.63
CA THR A 146 9.72 51.70 -8.20
C THR A 146 8.28 51.25 -8.45
N GLN A 147 8.07 50.11 -9.13
CA GLN A 147 6.76 49.53 -9.42
C GLN A 147 6.82 48.00 -9.59
N VAL A 148 5.65 47.35 -9.45
CA VAL A 148 5.47 45.93 -9.81
C VAL A 148 5.81 45.70 -11.29
N SER A 149 6.51 44.60 -11.57
CA SER A 149 7.28 44.40 -12.80
C SER A 149 7.29 42.98 -13.36
N ALA A 150 6.77 42.00 -12.62
CA ALA A 150 6.57 40.63 -13.09
C ALA A 150 5.28 40.02 -12.52
N TYR A 151 4.75 38.99 -13.16
CA TYR A 151 3.81 38.02 -12.58
C TYR A 151 3.96 36.67 -13.28
N VAL A 152 3.66 35.58 -12.58
CA VAL A 152 3.47 34.28 -13.23
C VAL A 152 2.17 34.28 -14.03
N HIS A 153 2.17 33.61 -15.16
CA HIS A 153 1.09 33.62 -16.15
C HIS A 153 0.82 32.18 -16.59
N ILE A 154 -0.45 31.82 -16.78
CA ILE A 154 -0.85 30.47 -17.20
C ILE A 154 -1.88 30.51 -18.30
N LYS A 155 -1.93 29.44 -19.09
CA LYS A 155 -3.03 29.14 -20.01
C LYS A 155 -3.58 27.75 -19.74
N THR A 156 -4.88 27.68 -19.52
CA THR A 156 -5.62 26.42 -19.33
C THR A 156 -6.97 26.51 -20.04
N ASN A 157 -7.48 25.41 -20.57
CA ASN A 157 -8.75 25.38 -21.31
C ASN A 157 -8.85 26.42 -22.45
N GLY A 158 -7.69 26.82 -23.02
CA GLY A 158 -7.59 27.81 -24.10
C GLY A 158 -7.68 29.28 -23.67
N LEU A 159 -7.76 29.57 -22.37
CA LEU A 159 -7.83 30.93 -21.82
C LEU A 159 -6.69 31.19 -20.83
N GLU A 160 -6.20 32.43 -20.83
CA GLU A 160 -5.11 32.90 -19.97
C GLU A 160 -5.61 33.39 -18.61
N ASP A 161 -4.78 33.22 -17.57
CA ASP A 161 -5.00 33.76 -16.22
C ASP A 161 -3.67 34.22 -15.59
N ASN A 162 -3.71 35.29 -14.79
CA ASN A 162 -2.51 35.97 -14.28
C ASN A 162 -2.44 35.87 -12.76
N GLY A 163 -1.25 35.53 -12.25
CA GLY A 163 -0.96 35.61 -10.82
C GLY A 163 -0.82 37.04 -10.29
N ALA A 164 -0.51 37.17 -9.00
CA ALA A 164 -0.24 38.47 -8.39
C ALA A 164 0.97 39.17 -9.06
N SER A 165 0.90 40.51 -9.20
CA SER A 165 2.00 41.32 -9.72
C SER A 165 3.01 41.69 -8.65
N GLU A 166 4.28 41.40 -8.92
CA GLU A 166 5.37 41.37 -7.95
C GLU A 166 6.36 42.53 -8.08
N ASN A 167 6.93 42.94 -6.94
CA ASN A 167 8.06 43.88 -6.90
C ASN A 167 9.38 43.09 -6.92
N LEU A 168 10.08 43.13 -8.05
CA LEU A 168 11.32 42.38 -8.21
C LEU A 168 12.46 42.90 -7.32
N SER A 169 13.21 41.97 -6.75
CA SER A 169 14.47 42.21 -6.03
C SER A 169 15.62 42.42 -7.03
N THR A 170 16.73 43.01 -6.59
CA THR A 170 17.96 43.15 -7.41
C THR A 170 18.76 41.85 -7.56
N ASN A 171 18.50 40.86 -6.70
CA ASN A 171 19.00 39.49 -6.83
C ASN A 171 17.88 38.58 -7.38
N TYR A 172 18.27 37.49 -8.03
CA TYR A 172 17.33 36.44 -8.44
C TYR A 172 16.61 35.87 -7.22
N THR A 173 15.29 36.01 -7.23
CA THR A 173 14.37 35.62 -6.16
C THR A 173 13.21 34.87 -6.80
N SER A 174 12.74 33.80 -6.16
CA SER A 174 11.56 33.07 -6.61
C SER A 174 10.27 33.73 -6.12
N TYR A 175 9.29 33.82 -7.02
CA TYR A 175 7.94 34.32 -6.81
C TYR A 175 6.96 33.30 -7.38
N SER A 176 5.75 33.20 -6.82
CA SER A 176 4.79 32.17 -7.22
C SER A 176 3.33 32.61 -7.13
N ASN A 177 2.44 31.85 -7.76
CA ASN A 177 1.00 31.94 -7.56
C ASN A 177 0.37 30.54 -7.61
N GLN A 178 -0.52 30.26 -6.67
CA GLN A 178 -1.17 28.96 -6.48
C GLN A 178 -2.65 29.00 -6.88
N TRP A 179 -3.08 28.02 -7.67
CA TRP A 179 -4.46 27.78 -8.08
C TRP A 179 -4.93 26.42 -7.53
N ILE A 180 -5.73 26.44 -6.45
CA ILE A 180 -6.35 25.23 -5.86
C ILE A 180 -7.42 24.65 -6.80
N ILE A 181 -8.18 25.53 -7.46
CA ILE A 181 -9.12 25.18 -8.52
C ILE A 181 -8.65 25.78 -9.83
N ASN A 182 -8.99 25.14 -10.94
CA ASN A 182 -8.72 25.68 -12.27
C ASN A 182 -9.50 26.99 -12.45
N PRO A 183 -8.84 28.12 -12.75
CA PRO A 183 -9.51 29.43 -12.78
C PRO A 183 -10.54 29.54 -13.92
N GLN A 184 -10.39 28.73 -14.97
CA GLN A 184 -11.26 28.78 -16.16
C GLN A 184 -12.44 27.81 -16.08
N SER A 185 -12.28 26.64 -15.45
CA SER A 185 -13.38 25.67 -15.27
C SER A 185 -14.09 25.76 -13.91
N GLY A 186 -13.53 26.49 -12.94
CA GLY A 186 -14.10 26.67 -11.59
C GLY A 186 -14.19 25.36 -10.79
N SER A 187 -13.45 24.34 -11.20
CA SER A 187 -13.48 22.97 -10.68
C SER A 187 -12.08 22.53 -10.23
N PRO A 188 -11.94 21.44 -9.45
CA PRO A 188 -10.63 20.83 -9.19
C PRO A 188 -9.90 20.50 -10.49
N TRP A 189 -8.58 20.62 -10.47
CA TRP A 189 -7.74 20.36 -11.64
C TRP A 189 -7.79 18.90 -12.07
N THR A 190 -7.70 18.66 -13.38
CA THR A 190 -7.58 17.34 -13.98
C THR A 190 -6.22 17.15 -14.64
N TRP A 191 -5.70 15.93 -14.67
CA TRP A 191 -4.42 15.61 -15.34
C TRP A 191 -4.39 15.99 -16.84
N ASN A 192 -5.55 16.02 -17.52
CA ASN A 192 -5.62 16.54 -18.88
C ASN A 192 -5.49 18.07 -18.95
N GLU A 193 -5.99 18.83 -17.96
CA GLU A 193 -5.72 20.26 -17.88
C GLU A 193 -4.25 20.53 -17.57
N ILE A 194 -3.59 19.66 -16.77
CA ILE A 194 -2.13 19.72 -16.53
C ILE A 194 -1.33 19.46 -17.81
N ASP A 195 -1.66 18.42 -18.58
CA ASP A 195 -0.97 18.09 -19.84
C ASP A 195 -1.18 19.15 -20.95
N ASN A 196 -2.21 19.99 -20.83
CA ASN A 196 -2.45 21.12 -21.73
C ASN A 196 -2.08 22.48 -21.09
N LEU A 197 -1.46 22.46 -19.90
CA LEU A 197 -1.05 23.67 -19.18
C LEU A 197 0.16 24.30 -19.89
N GLN A 198 -0.01 25.54 -20.32
CA GLN A 198 1.15 26.40 -20.57
C GLN A 198 1.42 27.24 -19.32
N ALA A 199 2.67 27.21 -18.86
CA ALA A 199 3.16 28.02 -17.76
C ALA A 199 4.11 29.09 -18.32
N GLY A 200 4.09 30.28 -17.74
CA GLY A 200 4.70 31.46 -18.35
C GLY A 200 4.89 32.61 -17.39
N ILE A 201 5.24 33.76 -17.96
CA ILE A 201 5.55 34.97 -17.21
C ILE A 201 5.15 36.23 -18.00
N GLY A 202 4.53 37.19 -17.31
CA GLY A 202 4.41 38.57 -17.79
C GLY A 202 5.45 39.46 -17.12
N MET A 203 6.13 40.31 -17.88
CA MET A 203 7.11 41.28 -17.36
C MET A 203 6.99 42.68 -17.99
N ARG A 204 7.51 43.68 -17.28
CA ARG A 204 7.74 45.07 -17.76
C ARG A 204 8.89 45.69 -16.96
N GLU A 205 9.38 46.89 -17.33
CA GLU A 205 10.40 47.58 -16.54
C GLU A 205 9.94 47.86 -15.10
N GLY A 206 10.84 47.64 -14.12
CA GLY A 206 10.61 47.92 -12.70
C GLY A 206 10.60 49.43 -12.36
N GLY A 207 10.85 50.27 -13.35
CA GLY A 207 11.01 51.72 -13.26
C GLY A 207 11.88 52.19 -14.44
N VAL A 208 12.04 53.50 -14.60
CA VAL A 208 12.71 54.10 -15.77
C VAL A 208 14.11 53.50 -15.99
N ALA A 209 14.27 52.75 -17.08
CA ALA A 209 15.50 52.04 -17.43
C ALA A 209 15.95 51.02 -16.35
N ILE A 210 14.98 50.32 -15.75
CA ILE A 210 15.18 49.21 -14.82
C ILE A 210 14.58 47.95 -15.46
N ASP A 211 15.37 47.30 -16.30
CA ASP A 211 15.02 46.04 -16.94
C ASP A 211 14.63 44.97 -15.91
N SER A 212 13.61 44.17 -16.24
CA SER A 212 13.19 42.98 -15.51
C SER A 212 13.67 41.73 -16.24
N LEU A 213 14.22 40.77 -15.50
CA LEU A 213 14.85 39.56 -16.01
C LEU A 213 14.26 38.35 -15.32
N CYS A 214 14.03 37.28 -16.08
CA CYS A 214 13.62 35.97 -15.55
C CYS A 214 14.60 34.91 -16.05
N THR A 215 15.15 34.15 -15.10
CA THR A 215 16.02 33.00 -15.36
C THR A 215 15.25 31.71 -15.35
N GLN A 216 14.21 31.51 -14.51
CA GLN A 216 13.57 30.20 -14.35
C GLN A 216 12.04 30.32 -14.36
N VAL A 217 11.33 29.39 -15.02
CA VAL A 217 9.87 29.23 -14.91
C VAL A 217 9.54 27.75 -14.77
N TYR A 218 8.61 27.37 -13.90
CA TYR A 218 8.08 26.00 -13.83
C TYR A 218 6.72 25.95 -13.13
N ALA A 219 5.95 24.90 -13.39
CA ALA A 219 4.77 24.55 -12.60
C ALA A 219 5.12 23.44 -11.59
N ASP A 220 4.63 23.58 -10.38
CA ASP A 220 4.63 22.58 -9.32
C ASP A 220 3.18 22.10 -9.12
N ILE A 221 2.96 20.79 -9.27
CA ILE A 221 1.63 20.17 -9.23
C ILE A 221 1.57 19.27 -8.01
N ASN A 222 0.79 19.67 -7.01
CA ASN A 222 0.57 18.87 -5.79
C ASN A 222 -0.69 18.02 -5.93
N PHE A 223 -0.60 16.76 -5.53
CA PHE A 223 -1.65 15.77 -5.70
C PHE A 223 -1.60 14.68 -4.64
N ASP A 224 -2.75 14.19 -4.23
CA ASP A 224 -2.85 12.99 -3.41
C ASP A 224 -2.74 11.76 -4.34
N ALA A 225 -1.55 11.17 -4.39
CA ALA A 225 -1.15 10.01 -5.17
C ALA A 225 -1.37 8.68 -4.38
N PRO A 226 -2.07 7.63 -4.88
CA PRO A 226 -2.50 6.42 -4.11
C PRO A 226 -1.57 5.85 -2.96
N GLU A 227 -2.11 5.25 -1.89
CA GLU A 227 -1.29 4.73 -0.76
C GLU A 227 -0.34 3.61 -1.18
N LEU A 228 0.79 3.54 -0.47
CA LEU A 228 1.74 2.43 -0.52
C LEU A 228 1.81 1.67 0.81
N SER A 229 1.13 2.09 1.88
CA SER A 229 1.21 1.43 3.20
C SER A 229 0.04 1.84 4.08
N GLY A 230 -0.41 0.95 4.97
CA GLY A 230 -1.54 1.24 5.84
C GLY A 230 -1.99 0.03 6.68
N ASN A 231 -3.24 0.05 7.12
CA ASN A 231 -3.83 -1.07 7.86
C ASN A 231 -4.26 -2.19 6.91
N THR A 232 -3.96 -3.43 7.29
CA THR A 232 -4.43 -4.63 6.59
C THR A 232 -5.97 -4.63 6.56
N PRO A 233 -6.61 -4.84 5.39
CA PRO A 233 -8.05 -4.95 5.28
C PRO A 233 -8.64 -5.99 6.23
N LEU A 234 -9.77 -5.64 6.84
CA LEU A 234 -10.48 -6.50 7.79
C LEU A 234 -11.56 -7.32 7.08
N GLY A 235 -11.88 -8.50 7.62
CA GLY A 235 -12.92 -9.36 7.08
C GLY A 235 -12.78 -10.82 7.51
N ASP A 236 -13.81 -11.62 7.25
CA ASP A 236 -13.88 -13.02 7.67
C ASP A 236 -13.32 -13.92 6.57
N LEU A 237 -12.27 -14.69 6.84
CA LEU A 237 -11.63 -15.55 5.86
C LEU A 237 -12.42 -16.85 5.62
N TYR A 238 -12.73 -17.58 6.69
CA TYR A 238 -13.36 -18.89 6.64
C TYR A 238 -14.36 -19.13 7.78
N GLU A 239 -15.35 -19.94 7.48
CA GLU A 239 -16.28 -20.56 8.42
C GLU A 239 -15.85 -22.02 8.66
N ILE A 240 -15.45 -22.34 9.89
CA ILE A 240 -15.06 -23.69 10.30
C ILE A 240 -16.28 -24.36 10.92
N THR A 241 -16.97 -25.20 10.15
CA THR A 241 -18.15 -25.93 10.64
C THR A 241 -17.78 -27.34 11.06
N ALA A 242 -17.70 -27.60 12.37
CA ALA A 242 -17.54 -28.92 12.94
C ALA A 242 -18.83 -29.74 12.80
N HIS A 243 -18.70 -31.02 12.40
CA HIS A 243 -19.86 -31.89 12.21
C HIS A 243 -20.67 -32.02 13.52
N SER A 244 -22.00 -32.08 13.43
CA SER A 244 -22.89 -32.07 14.60
C SER A 244 -22.71 -33.26 15.56
N SER A 245 -22.10 -34.34 15.09
CA SER A 245 -21.72 -35.51 15.91
C SER A 245 -20.25 -35.50 16.36
N TYR A 246 -19.46 -34.49 15.98
CA TYR A 246 -18.07 -34.37 16.40
C TYR A 246 -18.00 -33.76 17.80
N SER A 247 -17.30 -34.41 18.72
CA SER A 247 -16.90 -33.82 19.98
C SER A 247 -15.44 -34.14 20.27
N GLY A 248 -14.67 -33.11 20.63
CA GLY A 248 -13.22 -33.22 20.79
C GLY A 248 -12.53 -31.88 20.54
N ASN A 249 -11.26 -31.94 20.14
CA ASN A 249 -10.45 -30.77 19.83
C ASN A 249 -10.17 -30.69 18.33
N LEU A 250 -10.24 -29.51 17.73
CA LEU A 250 -9.75 -29.27 16.37
C LEU A 250 -8.53 -28.37 16.41
N GLN A 251 -7.54 -28.68 15.59
CA GLN A 251 -6.49 -27.76 15.20
C GLN A 251 -6.84 -27.18 13.83
N VAL A 252 -6.94 -25.86 13.76
CA VAL A 252 -7.16 -25.13 12.51
C VAL A 252 -5.83 -24.52 12.08
N ARG A 253 -5.42 -24.74 10.83
CA ARG A 253 -4.21 -24.15 10.26
C ARG A 253 -4.56 -23.34 9.03
N VAL A 254 -3.96 -22.16 8.93
CA VAL A 254 -4.12 -21.23 7.82
C VAL A 254 -2.76 -21.02 7.22
N TYR A 255 -2.61 -21.18 5.91
CA TYR A 255 -1.38 -21.03 5.17
C TYR A 255 -1.53 -19.94 4.12
N LEU A 256 -0.48 -19.15 3.93
CA LEU A 256 -0.34 -18.17 2.86
C LEU A 256 0.32 -18.84 1.66
N THR A 257 -0.43 -19.10 0.59
CA THR A 257 0.02 -20.00 -0.50
C THR A 257 0.71 -19.31 -1.67
N ASN A 258 0.62 -17.98 -1.75
CA ASN A 258 1.16 -17.18 -2.86
C ASN A 258 2.22 -16.15 -2.41
N THR A 259 3.02 -16.46 -1.39
CA THR A 259 4.11 -15.60 -0.88
C THR A 259 5.01 -15.04 -1.97
N ASP A 260 5.38 -15.83 -2.97
CA ASP A 260 6.25 -15.43 -4.07
C ASP A 260 5.63 -14.36 -4.98
N SER A 261 4.30 -14.33 -5.06
CA SER A 261 3.53 -13.33 -5.81
C SER A 261 3.28 -12.08 -4.97
N LEU A 262 3.09 -12.25 -3.66
CA LEU A 262 2.94 -11.17 -2.70
C LEU A 262 4.25 -10.40 -2.50
N GLN A 263 5.39 -11.09 -2.34
CA GLN A 263 6.72 -10.49 -2.18
C GLN A 263 7.17 -9.61 -3.36
N LYS A 264 6.45 -9.63 -4.48
CA LYS A 264 6.66 -8.69 -5.58
C LYS A 264 5.89 -7.39 -5.38
N ALA A 265 4.64 -7.47 -4.92
CA ALA A 265 3.79 -6.31 -4.70
C ALA A 265 3.97 -5.67 -3.31
N TYR A 266 4.34 -6.47 -2.30
CA TYR A 266 4.53 -6.09 -0.91
C TYR A 266 6.01 -6.12 -0.51
N ASP A 267 6.45 -5.09 0.21
CA ASP A 267 7.68 -5.10 1.00
C ASP A 267 7.44 -5.92 2.29
N TYR A 268 6.27 -5.69 2.92
CA TYR A 268 5.74 -6.57 3.96
C TYR A 268 4.20 -6.55 3.99
N ILE A 269 3.63 -7.60 4.57
CA ILE A 269 2.24 -7.63 5.03
C ILE A 269 2.18 -8.47 6.32
N ASP A 270 1.60 -7.87 7.35
CA ASP A 270 1.29 -8.47 8.65
C ASP A 270 -0.23 -8.56 8.81
N MET A 271 -0.70 -9.70 9.31
CA MET A 271 -2.13 -10.00 9.44
C MET A 271 -2.40 -10.60 10.82
N TYR A 272 -3.33 -10.00 11.56
CA TYR A 272 -3.78 -10.50 12.86
C TYR A 272 -5.00 -11.39 12.64
N LEU A 273 -4.78 -12.70 12.64
CA LEU A 273 -5.83 -13.69 12.44
C LEU A 273 -6.47 -14.05 13.79
N TYR A 274 -7.78 -14.05 13.86
CA TYR A 274 -8.59 -14.40 15.03
C TYR A 274 -9.53 -15.55 14.66
N LEU A 275 -9.59 -16.61 15.47
CA LEU A 275 -10.60 -17.67 15.34
C LEU A 275 -11.54 -17.64 16.54
N GLU A 276 -12.84 -17.49 16.27
CA GLU A 276 -13.89 -17.50 17.29
C GLU A 276 -13.83 -18.76 18.17
N SER A 277 -13.96 -18.58 19.48
CA SER A 277 -13.94 -19.66 20.49
C SER A 277 -12.68 -20.55 20.50
N SER A 278 -11.60 -20.14 19.80
CA SER A 278 -10.30 -20.78 19.92
C SER A 278 -9.68 -20.56 21.31
N GLN A 279 -8.71 -21.39 21.68
CA GLN A 279 -7.90 -21.18 22.87
C GLN A 279 -7.21 -19.81 22.81
N GLU A 280 -6.69 -19.46 21.63
CA GLU A 280 -5.99 -18.21 21.35
C GLU A 280 -6.90 -16.98 21.53
N ALA A 281 -8.20 -17.09 21.23
CA ALA A 281 -9.18 -16.02 21.42
C ALA A 281 -9.39 -15.63 22.90
N GLY A 282 -8.98 -16.49 23.85
CA GLY A 282 -9.01 -16.21 25.29
C GLY A 282 -7.73 -15.54 25.84
N GLU A 283 -6.68 -15.41 25.03
CA GLU A 283 -5.37 -14.90 25.45
C GLU A 283 -5.22 -13.38 25.21
N THR A 284 -4.03 -12.82 25.48
CA THR A 284 -3.70 -11.43 25.15
C THR A 284 -2.27 -11.34 24.58
N PRO A 285 -2.09 -10.99 23.29
CA PRO A 285 -3.13 -10.73 22.28
C PRO A 285 -4.01 -11.96 22.00
N ASN A 286 -5.22 -11.73 21.52
CA ASN A 286 -6.21 -12.77 21.22
C ASN A 286 -6.15 -13.28 19.75
N TYR A 287 -5.03 -13.03 19.07
CA TYR A 287 -4.82 -13.33 17.65
C TYR A 287 -3.50 -14.07 17.42
N GLN A 288 -3.35 -14.69 16.25
CA GLN A 288 -2.08 -15.16 15.71
C GLN A 288 -1.59 -14.21 14.62
N LEU A 289 -0.30 -13.89 14.61
CA LEU A 289 0.33 -13.13 13.53
C LEU A 289 0.62 -14.05 12.35
N MET A 290 0.30 -13.59 11.14
CA MET A 290 0.76 -14.17 9.87
C MET A 290 1.43 -13.09 9.05
N ASN A 291 2.59 -13.41 8.47
CA ASN A 291 3.36 -12.53 7.60
C ASN A 291 4.01 -13.31 6.44
N LEU A 292 4.75 -12.62 5.57
CA LEU A 292 5.43 -13.21 4.39
C LEU A 292 6.58 -14.18 4.71
N GLN A 293 7.06 -14.24 5.96
CA GLN A 293 8.18 -15.09 6.39
C GLN A 293 7.69 -16.38 7.04
N ASP A 294 6.72 -16.27 7.97
CA ASP A 294 6.16 -17.41 8.69
C ASP A 294 5.14 -18.16 7.82
N GLY A 295 4.31 -17.44 7.05
CA GLY A 295 3.35 -17.98 6.09
C GLY A 295 2.28 -18.92 6.67
N VAL A 296 2.21 -19.11 7.99
CA VAL A 296 1.28 -20.03 8.66
C VAL A 296 0.80 -19.50 10.00
N ALA A 297 -0.48 -19.70 10.30
CA ALA A 297 -1.07 -19.48 11.63
C ALA A 297 -1.78 -20.76 12.09
N THR A 298 -1.75 -21.05 13.40
CA THR A 298 -2.38 -22.25 13.99
C THR A 298 -3.25 -21.86 15.19
N PHE A 299 -4.48 -22.37 15.19
CA PHE A 299 -5.47 -22.17 16.26
C PHE A 299 -5.97 -23.50 16.81
N ASN A 300 -6.51 -23.48 18.02
CA ASN A 300 -6.96 -24.67 18.72
C ASN A 300 -8.37 -24.49 19.28
N LEU A 301 -9.37 -25.14 18.68
CA LEU A 301 -10.72 -25.25 19.23
C LEU A 301 -10.74 -26.42 20.23
N VAL A 302 -11.03 -26.16 21.50
CA VAL A 302 -10.92 -27.16 22.58
C VAL A 302 -12.29 -27.53 23.14
N GLY A 303 -12.60 -28.84 23.21
CA GLY A 303 -13.82 -29.35 23.83
C GLY A 303 -15.12 -29.00 23.09
N ILE A 304 -15.07 -28.80 21.78
CA ILE A 304 -16.25 -28.45 20.97
C ILE A 304 -17.22 -29.63 20.82
N SER A 305 -18.45 -29.35 20.37
CA SER A 305 -19.53 -30.34 20.21
C SER A 305 -20.41 -29.98 19.01
N GLY A 306 -19.83 -30.08 17.81
CA GLY A 306 -20.32 -29.41 16.61
C GLY A 306 -20.30 -27.88 16.73
N GLY A 307 -20.73 -27.19 15.68
CA GLY A 307 -20.83 -25.74 15.65
C GLY A 307 -20.09 -25.11 14.46
N SER A 308 -20.22 -23.80 14.34
CA SER A 308 -19.60 -22.95 13.34
C SER A 308 -18.72 -21.93 14.07
N TYR A 309 -17.54 -21.62 13.53
CA TYR A 309 -16.52 -20.78 14.13
C TYR A 309 -15.88 -19.91 13.05
N THR A 310 -16.01 -18.59 13.19
CA THR A 310 -15.49 -17.65 12.20
C THR A 310 -14.00 -17.40 12.41
N LEU A 311 -13.20 -17.57 11.36
CA LEU A 311 -11.81 -17.14 11.25
C LEU A 311 -11.76 -15.82 10.48
N SER A 312 -11.22 -14.76 11.08
CA SER A 312 -11.21 -13.39 10.53
C SER A 312 -9.83 -12.74 10.63
N ILE A 313 -9.57 -11.75 9.77
CA ILE A 313 -8.52 -10.76 9.97
C ILE A 313 -9.12 -9.58 10.74
N THR A 314 -8.57 -9.32 11.93
CA THR A 314 -9.04 -8.29 12.88
C THR A 314 -8.08 -7.11 13.02
N GLY A 315 -6.93 -7.16 12.34
CA GLY A 315 -5.95 -6.09 12.26
C GLY A 315 -4.70 -6.52 11.49
N GLY A 316 -3.68 -5.66 11.52
CA GLY A 316 -2.41 -5.86 10.82
C GLY A 316 -2.01 -4.61 10.03
N THR A 317 -0.82 -4.64 9.43
CA THR A 317 -0.24 -3.54 8.65
C THR A 317 0.42 -4.05 7.37
N TYR A 318 0.47 -3.23 6.33
CA TYR A 318 1.11 -3.59 5.06
C TYR A 318 1.96 -2.44 4.50
N GLN A 319 2.89 -2.79 3.61
CA GLN A 319 3.57 -1.87 2.71
C GLN A 319 3.81 -2.52 1.34
N LEU A 320 3.53 -1.77 0.27
CA LEU A 320 3.70 -2.11 -1.13
C LEU A 320 5.06 -1.67 -1.67
N LEU A 321 5.63 -2.47 -2.57
CA LEU A 321 6.81 -2.12 -3.36
C LEU A 321 6.46 -1.18 -4.52
N SER A 322 5.26 -1.33 -5.08
CA SER A 322 4.65 -0.38 -6.01
C SER A 322 3.13 -0.59 -6.00
N ARG A 323 2.38 0.49 -6.15
CA ARG A 323 0.93 0.50 -6.42
C ARG A 323 0.60 0.59 -7.91
N GLU A 324 1.60 0.89 -8.73
CA GLU A 324 1.45 1.07 -10.18
C GLU A 324 1.33 -0.30 -10.85
N THR A 325 0.12 -0.87 -10.80
CA THR A 325 -0.21 -2.19 -11.37
C THR A 325 0.09 -2.32 -12.87
N SER A 326 0.31 -1.21 -13.55
CA SER A 326 0.77 -1.09 -14.95
C SER A 326 2.26 -1.40 -15.13
N GLU A 327 3.09 -1.17 -14.11
CA GLU A 327 4.52 -1.48 -14.08
C GLU A 327 4.79 -2.90 -13.52
N TRP A 328 3.76 -3.56 -13.00
CA TRP A 328 3.87 -4.90 -12.41
C TRP A 328 4.12 -5.99 -13.47
N GLU A 329 5.14 -6.81 -13.23
CA GLU A 329 5.42 -7.98 -14.07
C GLU A 329 4.43 -9.13 -13.81
N ALA A 330 4.55 -10.21 -14.59
CA ALA A 330 3.69 -11.38 -14.44
C ALA A 330 3.72 -11.97 -13.02
N GLY A 331 2.54 -12.04 -12.40
CA GLY A 331 2.34 -12.67 -11.10
C GLY A 331 2.78 -11.82 -9.90
N TRP A 332 2.71 -10.48 -9.99
CA TRP A 332 2.54 -9.63 -8.81
C TRP A 332 1.07 -9.70 -8.35
N THR A 333 0.79 -9.61 -7.04
CA THR A 333 -0.59 -9.52 -6.53
C THR A 333 -0.64 -8.84 -5.17
N VAL A 334 -1.70 -8.05 -4.92
CA VAL A 334 -2.05 -7.54 -3.59
C VAL A 334 -2.97 -8.46 -2.80
N THR A 335 -3.48 -9.55 -3.40
CA THR A 335 -4.43 -10.45 -2.74
C THR A 335 -3.73 -11.69 -2.18
N PRO A 336 -3.66 -11.84 -0.84
CA PRO A 336 -3.31 -13.10 -0.19
C PRO A 336 -4.21 -14.25 -0.65
N GLU A 337 -3.58 -15.33 -1.08
CA GLU A 337 -4.26 -16.62 -1.22
C GLU A 337 -4.06 -17.41 0.07
N PHE A 338 -5.17 -17.77 0.71
CA PHE A 338 -5.15 -18.61 1.89
C PHE A 338 -5.55 -20.05 1.53
N TYR A 339 -4.93 -21.00 2.22
CA TYR A 339 -5.44 -22.35 2.37
C TYR A 339 -5.72 -22.59 3.86
N CYS A 340 -6.89 -23.12 4.20
CA CYS A 340 -7.27 -23.38 5.58
C CYS A 340 -7.74 -24.84 5.74
N GLU A 341 -7.20 -25.53 6.74
CA GLU A 341 -7.54 -26.92 7.08
C GLU A 341 -7.95 -27.02 8.56
N ALA A 342 -8.86 -27.94 8.86
CA ALA A 342 -9.27 -28.27 10.22
C ALA A 342 -9.07 -29.78 10.47
N THR A 343 -8.19 -30.11 11.41
CA THR A 343 -7.78 -31.49 11.72
C THR A 343 -8.08 -31.83 13.18
N GLN A 344 -8.24 -33.12 13.50
CA GLN A 344 -8.38 -33.55 14.89
C GLN A 344 -7.05 -33.34 15.64
N ARG A 345 -7.12 -32.76 16.85
CA ARG A 345 -5.99 -32.51 17.75
C ARG A 345 -5.92 -33.52 18.90
#